data_AF-A0A1G8U3A5-F1
#
_entry.id   AF-A0A1G8U3A5-F1
#
_cell.length_a   1.000
_cell.length_b   1.000
_cell.length_c   1.000
_cell.angle_alpha   90.00
_cell.angle_beta   90.00
_cell.angle_gamma   90.00
#
_symmetry.space_group_name_H-M   'P 1'
#
loop_
_entity.id
_entity.type
_entity.pdbx_description
1 polymer ?
#
loop_
_entity_poly.entity_id
_entity_poly.type
_entity_poly.pdbx_seq_one_letter_code
_entity_poly.pdbx_strand_id
1 'polypeptide(L)'
;MSGVRALRWFGGSRRRAVIGGGVLGGLALAAGLIATAIASPASPSTAVRSSSALVAGSAALPSTAGFPSGTGQPGIFTDRCGFSHEAADDPILAPNAPGTAMHHDFYGNTTTSATSSAASLVDGPTTCTTSADSSAYWTPVLYQNGTALTPGPALIYWRRPARDTASVQTIPTGLQMIAGNESATEPQSTTVTAWTCANQTGMAKATSVPHDCAAGSDLRLVVTFPSCWDGHTLSGAGQGNVVYRLKTGCPSSHPVQIPQIVFHVNYPTSSAAGLTVSMTPTMQGSTNTEHVDFINGWNERILTADVAACVATSTRCGPVTGTTATPQGPKAATRRSRSPRRTADHDPGVPQTTTS
;
A
#
# COMPACT_ATOMS: atom_id res chain seq x y z
N MET A 1 50.92 24.66 35.51
CA MET A 1 52.26 24.16 35.11
C MET A 1 52.12 22.70 34.74
N SER A 2 52.64 22.32 33.57
CA SER A 2 52.74 20.95 33.01
C SER A 2 51.39 20.30 32.62
N GLY A 3 51.00 20.13 31.35
CA GLY A 3 51.76 19.63 30.19
C GLY A 3 51.84 18.09 30.32
N VAL A 4 51.27 17.28 29.43
CA VAL A 4 51.93 16.77 28.22
C VAL A 4 50.96 15.95 27.33
N ARG A 5 50.87 16.40 26.06
CA ARG A 5 50.85 15.71 24.74
C ARG A 5 49.78 14.69 24.33
N ALA A 6 49.12 15.09 23.24
CA ALA A 6 48.42 14.30 22.23
C ALA A 6 49.34 13.37 21.43
N LEU A 7 48.82 12.21 21.00
CA LEU A 7 49.36 11.44 19.87
C LEU A 7 48.38 11.50 18.70
N ARG A 8 48.85 12.14 17.62
CA ARG A 8 48.26 12.09 16.28
C ARG A 8 48.74 10.81 15.59
N TRP A 9 47.84 10.08 14.94
CA TRP A 9 48.18 9.07 13.95
C TRP A 9 48.02 9.67 12.56
N PHE A 10 49.14 9.83 11.85
CA PHE A 10 49.21 10.04 10.41
C PHE A 10 50.01 8.87 9.83
N GLY A 11 49.44 8.15 8.87
CA GLY A 11 50.11 7.06 8.17
C GLY A 11 49.38 6.79 6.87
N GLY A 12 49.72 7.55 5.83
CA GLY A 12 49.22 7.33 4.49
C GLY A 12 49.90 6.14 3.81
N SER A 13 49.19 5.52 2.87
CA SER A 13 49.84 4.97 1.68
C SER A 13 48.89 5.08 0.49
N ARG A 14 49.27 5.96 -0.45
CA ARG A 14 48.69 6.04 -1.79
C ARG A 14 49.29 4.89 -2.59
N ARG A 15 48.47 4.07 -3.25
CA ARG A 15 48.89 3.29 -4.40
C ARG A 15 48.15 3.83 -5.64
N ARG A 16 48.94 4.39 -6.56
CA ARG A 16 48.57 4.74 -7.93
C ARG A 16 49.31 3.80 -8.89
N ALA A 17 48.80 3.76 -10.12
CA ALA A 17 49.26 3.06 -11.32
C ALA A 17 48.71 1.62 -11.42
N VAL A 18 48.18 1.16 -12.56
CA VAL A 18 48.68 1.35 -13.93
C VAL A 18 47.55 1.51 -14.95
N ILE A 19 47.75 2.45 -15.88
CA ILE A 19 47.02 2.64 -17.12
C ILE A 19 47.57 1.63 -18.13
N GLY A 20 46.73 0.74 -18.66
CA GLY A 20 47.05 -0.14 -19.78
C GLY A 20 46.13 0.18 -20.96
N GLY A 21 46.60 1.04 -21.87
CA GLY A 21 45.99 1.24 -23.17
C GLY A 21 46.38 0.11 -24.12
N GLY A 22 45.40 -0.37 -24.88
CA GLY A 22 45.60 -1.30 -25.99
C GLY A 22 44.55 -1.04 -27.07
N VAL A 23 44.94 -0.29 -28.10
CA VAL A 23 44.21 -0.11 -29.35
C VAL A 23 44.93 -0.92 -30.42
N LEU A 24 44.27 -1.92 -31.00
CA LEU A 24 44.46 -2.52 -32.33
C LEU A 24 43.10 -3.16 -32.65
N GLY A 25 42.34 -2.80 -33.68
CA GLY A 25 42.75 -2.69 -35.08
C GLY A 25 42.53 -4.05 -35.76
N GLY A 26 41.40 -4.25 -36.46
CA GLY A 26 41.14 -5.51 -37.17
C GLY A 26 39.83 -5.50 -37.95
N LEU A 27 39.95 -5.68 -39.27
CA LEU A 27 38.96 -5.51 -40.33
C LEU A 27 37.81 -6.52 -40.37
N ALA A 28 36.73 -6.03 -40.99
CA ALA A 28 35.62 -6.69 -41.66
C ALA A 28 35.85 -8.10 -42.24
N LEU A 29 34.78 -8.92 -42.18
CA LEU A 29 34.39 -9.85 -43.24
C LEU A 29 32.88 -10.08 -43.19
N ALA A 30 32.19 -9.49 -44.17
CA ALA A 30 30.82 -9.84 -44.51
C ALA A 30 30.84 -11.16 -45.31
N ALA A 31 30.04 -12.14 -44.90
CA ALA A 31 29.74 -13.31 -45.70
C ALA A 31 28.22 -13.54 -45.67
N GLY A 32 27.59 -13.28 -46.80
CA GLY A 32 26.19 -13.61 -47.02
C GLY A 32 25.99 -15.12 -47.14
N LEU A 33 24.91 -15.61 -46.55
CA LEU A 33 24.39 -16.94 -46.81
C LEU A 33 22.92 -16.80 -47.23
N ILE A 34 22.72 -17.07 -48.51
CA ILE A 34 21.43 -17.26 -49.18
C ILE A 34 20.85 -18.57 -48.66
N ALA A 35 19.74 -18.50 -47.93
CA ALA A 35 18.96 -19.69 -47.56
C ALA A 35 17.64 -19.66 -48.36
N THR A 36 17.57 -20.61 -49.29
CA THR A 36 16.47 -20.91 -50.20
C THR A 36 15.18 -21.25 -49.46
N ALA A 37 14.08 -20.59 -49.85
CA ALA A 37 12.73 -20.92 -49.41
C ALA A 37 12.28 -22.26 -50.00
N ILE A 38 12.01 -23.24 -49.13
CA ILE A 38 11.37 -24.50 -49.49
C ILE A 38 9.93 -24.41 -48.99
N ALA A 39 8.98 -24.33 -49.91
CA ALA A 39 7.56 -24.37 -49.60
C ALA A 39 7.13 -25.81 -49.31
N SER A 40 6.54 -26.05 -48.13
CA SER A 40 5.85 -27.29 -47.78
C SER A 40 4.34 -27.06 -47.68
N PRO A 41 3.51 -28.05 -48.04
CA PRO A 41 2.07 -27.88 -48.21
C PRO A 41 1.33 -27.86 -46.87
N ALA A 42 0.35 -26.97 -46.76
CA ALA A 42 -0.56 -26.90 -45.62
C ALA A 42 -1.50 -28.11 -45.59
N SER A 43 -1.54 -28.83 -44.46
CA SER A 43 -2.61 -29.78 -44.13
C SER A 43 -3.72 -29.04 -43.35
N PRO A 44 -5.00 -29.39 -43.55
CA PRO A 44 -6.09 -28.74 -42.84
C PRO A 44 -6.23 -29.33 -41.41
N SER A 45 -5.83 -28.57 -40.40
CA SER A 45 -6.10 -28.92 -39.00
C SER A 45 -7.56 -28.59 -38.68
N THR A 46 -8.37 -29.63 -38.46
CA THR A 46 -9.71 -29.53 -37.87
C THR A 46 -9.63 -28.97 -36.45
N ALA A 47 -10.06 -27.73 -36.26
CA ALA A 47 -10.16 -27.13 -34.93
C ALA A 47 -11.33 -27.74 -34.15
N VAL A 48 -11.03 -28.63 -33.20
CA VAL A 48 -11.98 -29.06 -32.16
C VAL A 48 -12.14 -27.90 -31.18
N ARG A 49 -13.33 -27.28 -31.15
CA ARG A 49 -13.71 -26.30 -30.12
C ARG A 49 -13.94 -27.05 -28.80
N SER A 50 -12.93 -27.13 -27.96
CA SER A 50 -13.09 -27.45 -26.55
C SER A 50 -13.61 -26.20 -25.82
N SER A 51 -14.91 -26.19 -25.52
CA SER A 51 -15.53 -25.18 -24.66
C SER A 51 -15.16 -25.46 -23.20
N SER A 52 -14.02 -24.96 -22.75
CA SER A 52 -13.71 -24.86 -21.33
C SER A 52 -14.55 -23.74 -20.73
N ALA A 53 -15.64 -24.11 -20.05
CA ALA A 53 -16.38 -23.18 -19.21
C ALA A 53 -15.47 -22.73 -18.07
N LEU A 54 -15.02 -21.48 -18.11
CA LEU A 54 -14.35 -20.82 -16.99
C LEU A 54 -15.36 -20.73 -15.84
N VAL A 55 -15.19 -21.56 -14.82
CA VAL A 55 -15.84 -21.35 -13.53
C VAL A 55 -15.21 -20.09 -12.93
N ALA A 56 -15.93 -18.98 -12.99
CA ALA A 56 -15.54 -17.75 -12.32
C ALA A 56 -15.54 -18.01 -10.81
N GLY A 57 -14.36 -18.27 -10.25
CA GLY A 57 -14.15 -18.26 -8.82
C GLY A 57 -14.44 -16.84 -8.31
N SER A 58 -15.52 -16.69 -7.55
CA SER A 58 -15.86 -15.44 -6.87
C SER A 58 -14.79 -15.14 -5.82
N ALA A 59 -13.72 -14.43 -6.22
CA ALA A 59 -12.89 -13.74 -5.26
C ALA A 59 -13.75 -12.70 -4.56
N ALA A 60 -14.01 -12.89 -3.26
CA ALA A 60 -14.74 -11.93 -2.46
C ALA A 60 -14.10 -10.53 -2.61
N LEU A 61 -14.89 -9.56 -3.08
CA LEU A 61 -14.45 -8.17 -3.14
C LEU A 61 -14.17 -7.69 -1.71
N PRO A 62 -13.09 -6.91 -1.47
CA PRO A 62 -12.86 -6.32 -0.17
C PRO A 62 -14.05 -5.44 0.23
N SER A 63 -14.56 -5.69 1.43
CA SER A 63 -15.63 -4.90 2.04
C SER A 63 -15.17 -3.46 2.26
N THR A 64 -15.91 -2.49 1.72
CA THR A 64 -15.74 -1.06 2.04
C THR A 64 -16.49 -0.66 3.31
N ALA A 65 -16.94 -1.62 4.13
CA ALA A 65 -17.56 -1.35 5.41
C ALA A 65 -16.52 -0.71 6.35
N GLY A 66 -16.81 0.49 6.87
CA GLY A 66 -15.85 1.29 7.65
C GLY A 66 -15.71 2.75 7.20
N PHE A 67 -16.07 3.07 5.95
CA PHE A 67 -15.93 4.43 5.41
C PHE A 67 -17.24 5.21 5.49
N PRO A 68 -17.20 6.51 5.88
CA PRO A 68 -18.40 7.33 5.91
C PRO A 68 -19.03 7.42 4.51
N SER A 69 -20.24 6.89 4.39
CA SER A 69 -21.14 7.12 3.26
C SER A 69 -21.65 8.56 3.33
N GLY A 70 -20.87 9.51 2.82
CA GLY A 70 -21.32 10.88 2.60
C GLY A 70 -21.63 11.11 1.13
N THR A 71 -22.71 11.84 0.86
CA THR A 71 -23.26 12.18 -0.47
C THR A 71 -22.36 13.08 -1.34
N GLY A 72 -21.07 13.20 -1.01
CA GLY A 72 -20.01 13.65 -1.91
C GLY A 72 -18.91 12.59 -1.90
N GLN A 73 -18.51 12.11 -3.07
CA GLN A 73 -17.50 11.05 -3.19
C GLN A 73 -16.19 11.50 -2.47
N PRO A 74 -15.51 10.62 -1.71
CA PRO A 74 -14.40 11.04 -0.84
C PRO A 74 -13.05 11.21 -1.55
N GLY A 75 -12.97 11.10 -2.90
CA GLY A 75 -11.71 11.13 -3.64
C GLY A 75 -10.77 9.99 -3.26
N ILE A 76 -10.86 8.84 -3.94
CA ILE A 76 -10.15 7.64 -3.48
C ILE A 76 -9.87 6.68 -4.64
N PHE A 77 -8.74 5.99 -4.60
CA PHE A 77 -8.50 4.74 -5.32
C PHE A 77 -7.83 3.73 -4.38
N THR A 78 -7.77 2.47 -4.79
CA THR A 78 -7.17 1.41 -3.98
C THR A 78 -6.24 0.53 -4.79
N ASP A 79 -5.17 0.08 -4.18
CA ASP A 79 -4.34 -1.01 -4.68
C ASP A 79 -4.34 -2.16 -3.66
N ARG A 80 -4.07 -3.37 -4.12
CA ARG A 80 -3.96 -4.56 -3.28
C ARG A 80 -2.63 -5.23 -3.56
N CYS A 81 -1.79 -5.36 -2.55
CA CYS A 81 -0.46 -5.94 -2.67
C CYS A 81 -0.36 -7.23 -1.85
N GLY A 82 0.09 -8.30 -2.48
CA GLY A 82 0.34 -9.57 -1.81
C GLY A 82 1.48 -9.47 -0.80
N PHE A 83 1.45 -10.33 0.21
CA PHE A 83 2.65 -10.63 1.01
C PHE A 83 3.78 -11.07 0.07
N SER A 84 4.96 -10.51 0.28
CA SER A 84 6.16 -10.78 -0.52
C SER A 84 7.08 -11.75 0.21
N HIS A 85 7.63 -11.30 1.34
CA HIS A 85 8.54 -12.07 2.17
C HIS A 85 8.64 -11.45 3.57
N GLU A 86 9.24 -12.20 4.49
CA GLU A 86 9.62 -11.75 5.82
C GLU A 86 11.14 -11.54 5.87
N ALA A 87 11.62 -10.44 6.45
CA ALA A 87 13.04 -10.23 6.73
C ALA A 87 13.27 -9.30 7.92
N ALA A 88 14.42 -9.45 8.59
CA ALA A 88 14.88 -8.56 9.66
C ALA A 88 15.62 -7.32 9.11
N ASP A 89 14.98 -6.66 8.15
CA ASP A 89 15.54 -5.56 7.36
C ASP A 89 14.69 -4.30 7.52
N ASP A 90 15.33 -3.13 7.47
CA ASP A 90 14.63 -1.84 7.47
C ASP A 90 15.46 -0.81 6.67
N PRO A 91 15.08 -0.47 5.44
CA PRO A 91 15.81 0.50 4.61
C PRO A 91 15.65 1.97 5.06
N ILE A 92 14.78 2.28 6.03
CA ILE A 92 14.61 3.64 6.57
C ILE A 92 15.41 3.80 7.86
N LEU A 93 15.19 2.93 8.85
CA LEU A 93 15.78 3.04 10.18
C LEU A 93 17.11 2.28 10.34
N ALA A 94 17.36 1.25 9.52
CA ALA A 94 18.61 0.46 9.52
C ALA A 94 19.21 0.31 8.10
N PRO A 95 19.41 1.41 7.34
CA PRO A 95 19.85 1.33 5.96
C PRO A 95 21.23 0.68 5.82
N ASN A 96 21.34 -0.26 4.89
CA ASN A 96 22.53 -1.08 4.59
C ASN A 96 22.97 -2.01 5.74
N ALA A 97 22.07 -2.32 6.68
CA ALA A 97 22.34 -3.22 7.81
C ALA A 97 21.40 -4.44 7.78
N PRO A 98 21.61 -5.39 6.84
CA PRO A 98 20.73 -6.54 6.70
C PRO A 98 20.71 -7.43 7.94
N GLY A 99 19.53 -7.91 8.31
CA GLY A 99 19.30 -8.80 9.45
C GLY A 99 19.44 -8.15 10.83
N THR A 100 19.49 -6.80 10.90
CA THR A 100 19.70 -6.08 12.17
C THR A 100 18.45 -5.43 12.72
N ALA A 101 17.42 -5.21 11.90
CA ALA A 101 16.15 -4.63 12.31
C ALA A 101 15.23 -5.67 12.95
N MET A 102 14.08 -5.26 13.47
CA MET A 102 13.02 -6.23 13.79
C MET A 102 12.56 -6.97 12.51
N HIS A 103 11.91 -8.11 12.69
CA HIS A 103 11.31 -8.81 11.57
C HIS A 103 10.11 -8.03 11.03
N HIS A 104 10.08 -7.86 9.72
CA HIS A 104 8.99 -7.22 9.01
C HIS A 104 8.41 -8.13 7.93
N ASP A 105 7.09 -8.05 7.76
CA ASP A 105 6.36 -8.58 6.61
C ASP A 105 6.36 -7.51 5.50
N PHE A 106 6.93 -7.83 4.34
CA PHE A 106 7.04 -6.93 3.19
C PHE A 106 5.91 -7.13 2.17
N TYR A 107 5.48 -6.05 1.54
CA TYR A 107 4.45 -6.00 0.50
C TYR A 107 4.88 -5.07 -0.64
N GLY A 108 4.27 -5.27 -1.81
CA GLY A 108 4.59 -4.50 -3.01
C GLY A 108 5.87 -5.02 -3.65
N ASN A 109 6.93 -4.22 -3.63
CA ASN A 109 8.18 -4.59 -4.28
C ASN A 109 8.79 -5.88 -3.72
N THR A 110 9.03 -6.87 -4.60
CA THR A 110 9.51 -8.19 -4.17
C THR A 110 11.01 -8.25 -3.87
N THR A 111 11.73 -7.16 -4.07
CA THR A 111 13.18 -7.06 -3.85
C THR A 111 13.57 -6.16 -2.69
N THR A 112 12.58 -5.67 -1.94
CA THR A 112 12.81 -4.84 -0.75
C THR A 112 13.75 -5.56 0.22
N SER A 113 14.70 -4.81 0.77
CA SER A 113 15.74 -5.25 1.70
C SER A 113 16.39 -4.02 2.35
N ALA A 114 17.30 -4.22 3.31
CA ALA A 114 17.98 -3.14 4.02
C ALA A 114 18.73 -2.14 3.11
N THR A 115 19.07 -2.52 1.87
CA THR A 115 19.79 -1.64 0.91
C THR A 115 18.84 -0.92 -0.06
N SER A 116 17.53 -1.09 0.09
CA SER A 116 16.55 -0.54 -0.85
C SER A 116 16.54 0.99 -0.85
N SER A 117 16.34 1.55 -2.03
CA SER A 117 16.21 2.98 -2.27
C SER A 117 15.11 3.23 -3.30
N ALA A 118 14.67 4.47 -3.46
CA ALA A 118 13.71 4.83 -4.51
C ALA A 118 14.13 4.28 -5.90
N ALA A 119 15.42 4.39 -6.23
CA ALA A 119 15.97 3.96 -7.51
C ALA A 119 15.97 2.43 -7.70
N SER A 120 16.09 1.65 -6.62
CA SER A 120 15.99 0.19 -6.71
C SER A 120 14.55 -0.30 -6.76
N LEU A 121 13.60 0.53 -6.34
CA LEU A 121 12.19 0.17 -6.24
C LEU A 121 11.40 0.49 -7.52
N VAL A 122 11.59 1.67 -8.11
CA VAL A 122 10.84 2.12 -9.28
C VAL A 122 10.94 1.14 -10.44
N ASP A 123 9.80 0.85 -11.07
CA ASP A 123 9.63 -0.12 -12.18
C ASP A 123 10.13 -1.55 -11.83
N GLY A 124 10.37 -1.83 -10.55
CA GLY A 124 10.73 -3.15 -10.05
C GLY A 124 9.56 -4.13 -9.99
N PRO A 125 9.83 -5.43 -9.75
CA PRO A 125 8.79 -6.43 -9.61
C PRO A 125 7.93 -6.16 -8.37
N THR A 126 6.62 -6.40 -8.48
CA THR A 126 5.65 -6.08 -7.43
C THR A 126 4.59 -7.16 -7.26
N THR A 127 4.09 -7.33 -6.04
CA THR A 127 2.92 -8.14 -5.69
C THR A 127 1.60 -7.35 -5.80
N CYS A 128 1.66 -6.07 -6.14
CA CYS A 128 0.48 -5.20 -6.28
C CYS A 128 -0.36 -5.51 -7.51
N THR A 129 -1.64 -5.16 -7.46
CA THR A 129 -2.58 -5.44 -8.56
C THR A 129 -2.33 -4.58 -9.79
N THR A 130 -1.71 -3.41 -9.62
CA THR A 130 -1.11 -2.65 -10.71
C THR A 130 0.41 -2.84 -10.72
N SER A 131 0.99 -2.98 -11.92
CA SER A 131 2.45 -3.04 -12.06
C SER A 131 3.11 -1.67 -11.96
N ALA A 132 2.33 -0.59 -11.83
CA ALA A 132 2.85 0.76 -11.62
C ALA A 132 3.20 1.03 -10.16
N ASP A 133 2.73 0.22 -9.21
CA ASP A 133 3.10 0.32 -7.80
C ASP A 133 4.23 -0.65 -7.48
N SER A 134 5.46 -0.19 -7.62
CA SER A 134 6.65 -0.90 -7.17
C SER A 134 7.17 -0.37 -5.84
N SER A 135 6.28 0.23 -5.02
CA SER A 135 6.63 0.72 -3.69
C SER A 135 6.92 -0.41 -2.72
N ALA A 136 7.71 -0.08 -1.70
CA ALA A 136 7.90 -0.95 -0.56
C ALA A 136 6.95 -0.54 0.57
N TYR A 137 6.23 -1.51 1.12
CA TYR A 137 5.47 -1.36 2.36
C TYR A 137 5.86 -2.48 3.30
N TRP A 138 6.00 -2.20 4.59
CA TRP A 138 6.24 -3.27 5.56
C TRP A 138 5.66 -2.98 6.93
N THR A 139 5.34 -4.04 7.65
CA THR A 139 4.80 -4.02 9.01
C THR A 139 5.65 -4.93 9.89
N PRO A 140 5.78 -4.70 11.20
CA PRO A 140 6.34 -5.69 12.10
C PRO A 140 5.60 -7.01 11.97
N VAL A 141 6.34 -8.13 12.05
CA VAL A 141 5.71 -9.45 12.06
C VAL A 141 4.84 -9.59 13.29
N LEU A 142 3.58 -9.95 13.08
CA LEU A 142 2.65 -10.30 14.14
C LEU A 142 2.79 -11.80 14.47
N TYR A 143 2.97 -12.10 15.75
CA TYR A 143 3.04 -13.45 16.29
C TYR A 143 1.78 -13.76 17.09
N GLN A 144 1.40 -15.02 17.12
CA GLN A 144 0.42 -15.57 18.06
C GLN A 144 1.05 -16.73 18.82
N ASN A 145 1.12 -16.61 20.15
CA ASN A 145 1.73 -17.60 21.02
C ASN A 145 3.17 -17.96 20.58
N GLY A 146 3.94 -16.96 20.16
CA GLY A 146 5.32 -17.11 19.69
C GLY A 146 5.49 -17.62 18.25
N THR A 147 4.40 -17.91 17.52
CA THR A 147 4.44 -18.33 16.11
C THR A 147 4.07 -17.17 15.20
N ALA A 148 4.89 -16.88 14.18
CA ALA A 148 4.61 -15.84 13.20
C ALA A 148 3.31 -16.16 12.43
N LEU A 149 2.43 -15.17 12.28
CA LEU A 149 1.24 -15.28 11.46
C LEU A 149 1.59 -14.85 10.04
N THR A 150 1.31 -15.70 9.05
CA THR A 150 1.39 -15.27 7.64
C THR A 150 0.21 -14.35 7.32
N PRO A 151 0.44 -13.08 6.98
CA PRO A 151 -0.63 -12.13 6.73
C PRO A 151 -1.32 -12.39 5.38
N GLY A 152 -2.56 -11.92 5.28
CA GLY A 152 -3.23 -11.75 4.00
C GLY A 152 -2.65 -10.59 3.19
N PRO A 153 -3.11 -10.40 1.94
CA PRO A 153 -2.70 -9.26 1.13
C PRO A 153 -3.14 -7.94 1.78
N ALA A 154 -2.28 -6.93 1.66
CA ALA A 154 -2.57 -5.58 2.08
C ALA A 154 -3.55 -4.91 1.10
N LEU A 155 -4.53 -4.18 1.65
CA LEU A 155 -5.38 -3.27 0.89
C LEU A 155 -4.99 -1.83 1.22
N ILE A 156 -4.55 -1.11 0.21
CA ILE A 156 -3.94 0.22 0.34
C ILE A 156 -4.90 1.24 -0.25
N TYR A 157 -5.38 2.16 0.58
CA TYR A 157 -6.21 3.26 0.16
C TYR A 157 -5.38 4.50 -0.08
N TRP A 158 -5.57 5.12 -1.23
CA TRP A 158 -5.05 6.43 -1.56
C TRP A 158 -6.21 7.40 -1.58
N ARG A 159 -6.39 8.17 -0.50
CA ARG A 159 -7.60 8.98 -0.31
C ARG A 159 -7.31 10.46 -0.14
N ARG A 160 -8.31 11.28 -0.45
CA ARG A 160 -8.34 12.68 -0.04
C ARG A 160 -8.40 12.74 1.49
N PRO A 161 -7.51 13.48 2.15
CA PRO A 161 -7.47 13.55 3.62
C PRO A 161 -8.73 14.13 4.25
N ALA A 162 -9.35 15.14 3.62
CA ALA A 162 -10.59 15.77 4.09
C ALA A 162 -11.40 16.42 2.95
N ARG A 163 -12.72 16.59 3.12
CA ARG A 163 -13.61 17.14 2.07
C ARG A 163 -13.23 18.56 1.62
N ASP A 164 -12.79 19.37 2.56
CA ASP A 164 -12.35 20.77 2.41
C ASP A 164 -10.92 20.90 1.84
N THR A 165 -10.31 19.80 1.40
CA THR A 165 -8.98 19.84 0.80
C THR A 165 -9.04 20.46 -0.61
N ALA A 166 -8.50 21.66 -0.77
CA ALA A 166 -8.55 22.41 -2.02
C ALA A 166 -7.51 21.96 -3.06
N SER A 167 -6.35 21.45 -2.62
CA SER A 167 -5.27 20.98 -3.50
C SER A 167 -4.58 19.77 -2.86
N VAL A 168 -4.38 18.71 -3.64
CA VAL A 168 -3.63 17.51 -3.25
C VAL A 168 -2.54 17.29 -4.29
N GLN A 169 -1.28 17.26 -3.86
CA GLN A 169 -0.13 16.99 -4.72
C GLN A 169 0.25 15.52 -4.66
N THR A 170 0.80 14.99 -5.75
CA THR A 170 1.31 13.62 -5.78
C THR A 170 2.40 13.41 -4.74
N ILE A 171 2.46 12.23 -4.13
CA ILE A 171 3.61 11.83 -3.31
C ILE A 171 4.83 11.70 -4.24
N PRO A 172 5.95 12.41 -4.00
CA PRO A 172 7.11 12.32 -4.87
C PRO A 172 7.77 10.94 -4.76
N THR A 173 8.38 10.49 -5.85
CA THR A 173 9.17 9.25 -5.85
C THR A 173 10.24 9.30 -4.75
N GLY A 174 10.35 8.21 -4.00
CA GLY A 174 11.31 8.08 -2.92
C GLY A 174 10.92 8.75 -1.61
N LEU A 175 9.74 9.38 -1.49
CA LEU A 175 9.25 9.79 -0.18
C LEU A 175 9.14 8.56 0.71
N GLN A 176 9.79 8.65 1.87
CA GLN A 176 9.77 7.65 2.92
C GLN A 176 8.84 8.16 4.04
N MET A 177 7.99 7.28 4.56
CA MET A 177 7.12 7.60 5.69
C MET A 177 7.04 6.41 6.63
N ILE A 178 6.91 6.72 7.92
CA ILE A 178 6.58 5.75 8.97
C ILE A 178 5.30 6.25 9.63
N ALA A 179 4.32 5.37 9.79
CA ALA A 179 3.06 5.66 10.45
C ALA A 179 2.85 4.69 11.60
N GLY A 180 2.67 5.22 12.81
CA GLY A 180 2.72 4.44 14.04
C GLY A 180 3.89 4.91 14.90
N ASN A 181 4.26 4.13 15.90
CA ASN A 181 5.40 4.41 16.77
C ASN A 181 5.94 3.09 17.31
N GLU A 182 7.09 2.68 16.78
CA GLU A 182 7.83 1.47 17.12
C GLU A 182 8.34 1.44 18.58
N SER A 183 8.34 2.59 19.24
CA SER A 183 8.75 2.77 20.64
C SER A 183 7.58 3.01 21.60
N ALA A 184 6.33 2.85 21.16
CA ALA A 184 5.15 3.12 21.96
C ALA A 184 5.05 2.19 23.19
N THR A 185 4.96 2.78 24.38
CA THR A 185 4.74 2.05 25.65
C THR A 185 3.26 1.91 26.00
N GLU A 186 2.40 2.70 25.38
CA GLU A 186 0.95 2.75 25.61
C GLU A 186 0.19 2.61 24.28
N PRO A 187 -1.10 2.20 24.30
CA PRO A 187 -1.89 2.11 23.09
C PRO A 187 -1.92 3.43 22.32
N GLN A 188 -1.64 3.35 21.01
CA GLN A 188 -1.66 4.51 20.13
C GLN A 188 -3.09 4.93 19.78
N SER A 189 -3.26 6.16 19.27
CA SER A 189 -4.57 6.66 18.84
C SER A 189 -5.14 5.78 17.71
N THR A 190 -6.44 5.48 17.79
CA THR A 190 -7.18 4.78 16.71
C THR A 190 -7.26 5.56 15.40
N THR A 191 -6.85 6.84 15.41
CA THR A 191 -6.69 7.63 14.18
C THR A 191 -5.38 7.34 13.45
N VAL A 192 -4.42 6.66 14.10
CA VAL A 192 -3.12 6.27 13.56
C VAL A 192 -3.10 4.76 13.35
N THR A 193 -3.20 3.98 14.43
CA THR A 193 -3.27 2.52 14.39
C THR A 193 -4.58 2.05 14.99
N ALA A 194 -5.35 1.25 14.26
CA ALA A 194 -6.60 0.69 14.74
C ALA A 194 -6.67 -0.81 14.45
N TRP A 195 -7.14 -1.56 15.44
CA TRP A 195 -7.52 -2.94 15.30
C TRP A 195 -9.01 -3.04 15.00
N THR A 196 -9.36 -3.85 14.01
CA THR A 196 -10.73 -4.10 13.55
C THR A 196 -10.88 -5.58 13.18
N CYS A 197 -12.09 -6.00 12.82
CA CYS A 197 -12.35 -7.32 12.25
C CYS A 197 -12.72 -7.19 10.78
N ALA A 198 -12.09 -7.99 9.94
CA ALA A 198 -12.46 -8.13 8.54
C ALA A 198 -13.74 -8.97 8.37
N ASN A 199 -14.29 -8.99 7.15
CA ASN A 199 -15.38 -9.89 6.73
C ASN A 199 -16.68 -9.81 7.55
N GLN A 200 -16.89 -8.72 8.30
CA GLN A 200 -18.12 -8.46 9.04
C GLN A 200 -19.04 -7.48 8.30
N THR A 201 -20.36 -7.69 8.43
CA THR A 201 -21.37 -6.74 7.99
C THR A 201 -21.58 -5.67 9.05
N GLY A 202 -21.17 -4.43 8.77
CA GLY A 202 -21.26 -3.30 9.70
C GLY A 202 -19.90 -2.62 9.92
N MET A 203 -19.89 -1.48 10.60
CA MET A 203 -18.65 -0.84 11.04
C MET A 203 -18.02 -1.72 12.11
N ALA A 204 -16.97 -2.48 11.78
CA ALA A 204 -16.18 -3.15 12.80
C ALA A 204 -15.67 -2.11 13.82
N LYS A 205 -15.76 -2.43 15.11
CA LYS A 205 -15.29 -1.55 16.18
C LYS A 205 -13.78 -1.34 16.00
N ALA A 206 -13.36 -0.10 15.77
CA ALA A 206 -11.95 0.27 15.79
C ALA A 206 -11.50 0.43 17.25
N THR A 207 -10.46 -0.29 17.65
CA THR A 207 -9.86 -0.23 18.99
C THR A 207 -8.36 0.03 18.91
N SER A 208 -7.79 0.60 19.98
CA SER A 208 -6.36 0.91 20.07
C SER A 208 -5.47 -0.30 20.39
N VAL A 209 -6.08 -1.43 20.77
CA VAL A 209 -5.43 -2.72 21.04
C VAL A 209 -6.19 -3.84 20.32
N PRO A 210 -5.57 -4.99 20.01
CA PRO A 210 -6.26 -6.14 19.43
C PRO A 210 -7.44 -6.59 20.28
N HIS A 211 -8.46 -7.14 19.62
CA HIS A 211 -9.65 -7.71 20.28
C HIS A 211 -10.15 -8.93 19.52
N ASP A 212 -10.95 -9.75 20.19
CA ASP A 212 -11.53 -10.94 19.57
C ASP A 212 -12.52 -10.57 18.48
N CYS A 213 -12.43 -11.28 17.36
CA CYS A 213 -13.34 -11.19 16.24
C CYS A 213 -14.35 -12.34 16.26
N ALA A 214 -15.47 -12.14 15.56
CA ALA A 214 -16.43 -13.21 15.36
C ALA A 214 -15.78 -14.40 14.63
N ALA A 215 -16.22 -15.61 14.95
CA ALA A 215 -15.67 -16.83 14.34
C ALA A 215 -15.72 -16.75 12.80
N GLY A 216 -14.61 -17.11 12.15
CA GLY A 216 -14.46 -17.02 10.69
C GLY A 216 -14.16 -15.61 10.15
N SER A 217 -13.96 -14.62 11.03
CA SER A 217 -13.42 -13.30 10.66
C SER A 217 -11.92 -13.23 10.94
N ASP A 218 -11.19 -12.48 10.11
CA ASP A 218 -9.78 -12.16 10.36
C ASP A 218 -9.68 -10.92 11.25
N LEU A 219 -8.71 -10.91 12.15
CA LEU A 219 -8.23 -9.68 12.79
C LEU A 219 -7.56 -8.80 11.74
N ARG A 220 -7.78 -7.50 11.80
CA ARG A 220 -7.23 -6.52 10.86
C ARG A 220 -6.55 -5.38 11.58
N LEU A 221 -5.31 -5.11 11.20
CA LEU A 221 -4.61 -3.87 11.50
C LEU A 221 -4.89 -2.84 10.41
N VAL A 222 -5.24 -1.62 10.82
CA VAL A 222 -5.44 -0.46 9.97
C VAL A 222 -4.48 0.63 10.42
N VAL A 223 -3.57 1.04 9.54
CA VAL A 223 -2.63 2.12 9.81
C VAL A 223 -2.85 3.27 8.83
N THR A 224 -3.03 4.47 9.39
CA THR A 224 -3.29 5.69 8.64
C THR A 224 -2.05 6.56 8.65
N PHE A 225 -1.53 6.89 7.46
CA PHE A 225 -0.34 7.73 7.33
C PHE A 225 -0.64 9.22 7.57
N PRO A 226 0.40 9.99 7.95
CA PRO A 226 0.45 11.45 7.77
C PRO A 226 0.05 11.87 6.34
N SER A 227 -0.36 13.13 6.17
CA SER A 227 -0.80 13.63 4.85
C SER A 227 -0.33 15.05 4.52
N CYS A 228 0.52 15.63 5.36
CA CYS A 228 1.15 16.93 5.13
C CYS A 228 2.66 16.75 5.09
N TRP A 229 3.28 17.08 3.97
CA TRP A 229 4.72 16.98 3.72
C TRP A 229 5.39 18.36 3.79
N ASP A 230 6.63 18.41 4.26
CA ASP A 230 7.45 19.63 4.34
C ASP A 230 7.84 20.21 2.96
N GLY A 231 7.56 19.48 1.89
CA GLY A 231 7.80 19.90 0.51
C GLY A 231 9.21 19.65 0.01
N HIS A 232 10.11 19.06 0.81
CA HIS A 232 11.50 18.87 0.42
C HIS A 232 12.19 17.62 0.98
N THR A 233 11.90 17.17 2.21
CA THR A 233 12.60 16.05 2.82
C THR A 233 11.98 14.73 2.41
N LEU A 234 12.71 13.94 1.62
CA LEU A 234 12.25 12.60 1.22
C LEU A 234 12.48 11.54 2.30
N SER A 235 13.52 11.69 3.13
CA SER A 235 13.88 10.65 4.10
C SER A 235 12.96 10.64 5.31
N GLY A 236 12.59 9.43 5.75
CA GLY A 236 11.69 9.17 6.87
C GLY A 236 12.42 8.84 8.18
N ALA A 237 13.75 8.72 8.15
CA ALA A 237 14.56 8.28 9.30
C ALA A 237 14.42 9.19 10.53
N GLY A 238 14.17 10.49 10.32
CA GLY A 238 13.90 11.44 11.39
C GLY A 238 12.42 11.60 11.75
N GLN A 239 11.51 10.92 11.03
CA GLN A 239 10.04 10.97 11.17
C GLN A 239 9.43 12.39 11.20
N GLY A 240 10.18 13.42 10.78
CA GLY A 240 9.79 14.83 10.84
C GLY A 240 9.49 15.43 9.47
N ASN A 241 9.57 14.65 8.39
CA ASN A 241 9.29 15.10 7.03
C ASN A 241 7.79 15.19 6.71
N VAL A 242 6.97 14.42 7.43
CA VAL A 242 5.51 14.38 7.27
C VAL A 242 4.79 14.47 8.60
N VAL A 243 3.62 15.12 8.61
CA VAL A 243 2.75 15.26 9.79
C VAL A 243 1.29 14.99 9.49
N TYR A 244 0.55 14.63 10.53
CA TYR A 244 -0.90 14.52 10.45
C TYR A 244 -1.54 15.90 10.22
N ARG A 245 -2.49 15.94 9.30
CA ARG A 245 -3.26 17.14 8.98
C ARG A 245 -4.05 17.61 10.21
N LEU A 246 -4.03 18.92 10.46
CA LEU A 246 -4.85 19.54 11.49
C LEU A 246 -6.29 19.75 10.98
N LYS A 247 -7.20 20.13 11.87
CA LYS A 247 -8.56 20.55 11.45
C LYS A 247 -8.52 21.72 10.48
N THR A 248 -7.55 22.62 10.65
CA THR A 248 -7.33 23.82 9.81
C THR A 248 -6.54 23.53 8.53
N GLY A 249 -6.21 22.27 8.23
CA GLY A 249 -5.38 21.89 7.09
C GLY A 249 -3.95 21.57 7.48
N CYS A 250 -3.06 21.62 6.49
CA CYS A 250 -1.64 21.41 6.72
C CYS A 250 -1.00 22.60 7.44
N PRO A 251 -0.14 22.36 8.46
CA PRO A 251 0.57 23.44 9.13
C PRO A 251 1.58 24.10 8.18
N SER A 252 1.99 25.33 8.49
CA SER A 252 2.98 26.07 7.67
C SER A 252 4.34 25.39 7.59
N SER A 253 4.71 24.56 8.58
CA SER A 253 5.91 23.73 8.56
C SER A 253 5.83 22.57 7.55
N HIS A 254 4.62 22.16 7.18
CA HIS A 254 4.37 21.04 6.27
C HIS A 254 3.33 21.39 5.21
N PRO A 255 3.59 22.39 4.35
CA PRO A 255 2.56 23.04 3.57
C PRO A 255 2.02 22.17 2.42
N VAL A 256 2.68 21.06 2.07
CA VAL A 256 2.31 20.24 0.91
C VAL A 256 1.33 19.15 1.34
N GLN A 257 0.06 19.34 1.00
CA GLN A 257 -0.95 18.30 1.18
C GLN A 257 -0.76 17.18 0.14
N ILE A 258 -0.57 15.96 0.60
CA ILE A 258 -0.46 14.73 -0.21
C ILE A 258 -1.66 13.79 0.03
N PRO A 259 -1.92 12.80 -0.85
CA PRO A 259 -2.89 11.74 -0.55
C PRO A 259 -2.59 11.09 0.79
N GLN A 260 -3.64 10.78 1.55
CA GLN A 260 -3.48 9.98 2.75
C GLN A 260 -3.50 8.51 2.38
N ILE A 261 -2.41 7.82 2.71
CA ILE A 261 -2.35 6.37 2.63
C ILE A 261 -3.06 5.78 3.85
N VAL A 262 -3.91 4.79 3.63
CA VAL A 262 -4.42 3.92 4.71
C VAL A 262 -4.13 2.49 4.34
N PHE A 263 -3.30 1.84 5.15
CA PHE A 263 -2.83 0.48 4.95
C PHE A 263 -3.66 -0.48 5.81
N HIS A 264 -4.28 -1.46 5.18
CA HIS A 264 -5.05 -2.50 5.87
C HIS A 264 -4.38 -3.85 5.64
N VAL A 265 -4.07 -4.57 6.70
CA VAL A 265 -3.60 -5.96 6.65
C VAL A 265 -4.50 -6.85 7.51
N ASN A 266 -4.87 -8.02 6.97
CA ASN A 266 -5.60 -9.04 7.70
C ASN A 266 -4.63 -10.11 8.20
N TYR A 267 -4.87 -10.61 9.41
CA TYR A 267 -4.19 -11.76 9.98
C TYR A 267 -5.20 -12.90 10.18
N PRO A 268 -4.84 -14.15 9.83
CA PRO A 268 -5.75 -15.30 9.83
C PRO A 268 -6.01 -15.82 11.26
N THR A 269 -6.48 -14.95 12.15
CA THR A 269 -6.86 -15.25 13.52
C THR A 269 -8.07 -14.43 13.92
N SER A 270 -8.96 -15.01 14.71
CA SER A 270 -10.10 -14.31 15.30
C SER A 270 -9.92 -14.04 16.80
N SER A 271 -8.75 -14.35 17.36
CA SER A 271 -8.46 -14.23 18.79
C SER A 271 -7.33 -13.24 19.03
N ALA A 272 -7.51 -12.33 19.99
CA ALA A 272 -6.48 -11.41 20.45
C ALA A 272 -5.51 -12.05 21.45
N ALA A 273 -5.83 -13.24 21.97
CA ALA A 273 -5.00 -13.91 22.96
C ALA A 273 -3.62 -14.27 22.40
N GLY A 274 -2.58 -13.96 23.17
CA GLY A 274 -1.20 -14.31 22.87
C GLY A 274 -0.58 -13.55 21.69
N LEU A 275 -1.18 -12.44 21.26
CA LEU A 275 -0.61 -11.61 20.22
C LEU A 275 0.57 -10.78 20.73
N THR A 276 1.65 -10.82 19.95
CA THR A 276 2.88 -10.05 20.16
C THR A 276 3.43 -9.63 18.80
N VAL A 277 4.24 -8.57 18.76
CA VAL A 277 4.90 -8.11 17.53
C VAL A 277 6.41 -8.26 17.62
N SER A 278 7.09 -8.33 16.48
CA SER A 278 8.55 -8.24 16.45
C SER A 278 9.03 -6.92 17.07
N MET A 279 10.09 -6.98 17.86
CA MET A 279 10.73 -5.81 18.49
C MET A 279 12.20 -5.69 18.10
N THR A 280 12.86 -6.84 17.88
CA THR A 280 14.24 -6.98 17.40
C THR A 280 14.33 -8.29 16.60
N PRO A 281 15.47 -8.66 16.00
CA PRO A 281 15.62 -9.97 15.34
C PRO A 281 15.30 -11.18 16.23
N THR A 282 15.28 -11.03 17.56
CA THR A 282 15.15 -12.15 18.50
C THR A 282 14.13 -11.92 19.61
N MET A 283 13.49 -10.75 19.67
CA MET A 283 12.54 -10.39 20.72
C MET A 283 11.18 -10.03 20.15
N GLN A 284 10.13 -10.40 20.89
CA GLN A 284 8.74 -10.03 20.64
C GLN A 284 8.23 -9.17 21.80
N GLY A 285 7.21 -8.36 21.55
CA GLY A 285 6.70 -7.43 22.54
C GLY A 285 5.25 -6.99 22.30
N SER A 286 4.91 -5.87 22.92
CA SER A 286 3.55 -5.33 22.92
C SER A 286 3.10 -4.92 21.52
N THR A 287 1.88 -5.28 21.13
CA THR A 287 1.22 -4.80 19.91
C THR A 287 0.95 -3.29 19.91
N ASN A 288 1.36 -2.56 20.95
CA ASN A 288 1.31 -1.09 20.97
C ASN A 288 2.32 -0.48 20.00
N THR A 289 3.40 -1.19 19.66
CA THR A 289 4.47 -0.70 18.79
C THR A 289 4.20 -0.88 17.31
N GLU A 290 2.97 -1.23 16.94
CA GLU A 290 2.56 -1.40 15.55
C GLU A 290 2.79 -0.13 14.73
N HIS A 291 3.29 -0.34 13.52
CA HIS A 291 3.56 0.71 12.57
C HIS A 291 3.57 0.12 11.16
N VAL A 292 3.53 1.01 10.17
CA VAL A 292 3.75 0.67 8.78
C VAL A 292 4.71 1.68 8.19
N ASP A 293 5.65 1.15 7.45
CA ASP A 293 6.65 1.91 6.73
C ASP A 293 6.36 1.89 5.25
N PHE A 294 6.85 2.90 4.56
CA PHE A 294 6.62 3.08 3.16
C PHE A 294 7.80 3.78 2.50
N ILE A 295 8.22 3.28 1.34
CA ILE A 295 9.05 4.02 0.38
C ILE A 295 8.31 4.07 -0.94
N ASN A 296 8.03 5.29 -1.42
CA ASN A 296 7.34 5.46 -2.69
C ASN A 296 8.20 4.98 -3.88
N GLY A 297 7.79 3.87 -4.48
CA GLY A 297 8.36 3.29 -5.70
C GLY A 297 7.39 3.31 -6.87
N TRP A 298 6.27 4.04 -6.77
CA TRP A 298 5.33 4.19 -7.87
C TRP A 298 5.98 4.78 -9.12
N ASN A 299 5.49 4.36 -10.28
CA ASN A 299 5.68 5.11 -11.51
C ASN A 299 5.01 6.50 -11.39
N GLU A 300 5.83 7.55 -11.23
CA GLU A 300 5.38 8.90 -10.86
C GLU A 300 4.32 9.47 -11.81
N ARG A 301 4.49 9.23 -13.12
CA ARG A 301 3.55 9.71 -14.14
C ARG A 301 2.16 9.14 -13.90
N ILE A 302 2.09 7.84 -13.59
CA ILE A 302 0.82 7.17 -13.43
C ILE A 302 0.20 7.51 -12.07
N LEU A 303 0.99 7.51 -10.99
CA LEU A 303 0.50 7.95 -9.68
C LEU A 303 -0.05 9.39 -9.75
N THR A 304 0.62 10.29 -10.49
CA THR A 304 0.13 11.66 -10.70
C THR A 304 -1.21 11.69 -11.44
N ALA A 305 -1.37 10.85 -12.46
CA ALA A 305 -2.64 10.73 -13.18
C ALA A 305 -3.77 10.23 -12.26
N ASP A 306 -3.50 9.24 -11.40
CA ASP A 306 -4.48 8.65 -10.48
C ASP A 306 -4.88 9.62 -9.37
N VAL A 307 -3.90 10.33 -8.79
CA VAL A 307 -4.14 11.39 -7.81
C VAL A 307 -4.99 12.50 -8.44
N ALA A 308 -4.66 12.94 -9.66
CA ALA A 308 -5.44 13.96 -10.36
C ALA A 308 -6.86 13.49 -10.66
N ALA A 309 -7.02 12.27 -11.19
CA ALA A 309 -8.31 11.74 -11.64
C ALA A 309 -9.25 11.38 -10.49
N CYS A 310 -8.72 10.86 -9.37
CA CYS A 310 -9.52 10.31 -8.29
C CYS A 310 -9.47 11.21 -7.04
N VAL A 311 -8.28 11.52 -6.53
CA VAL A 311 -8.12 12.19 -5.24
C VAL A 311 -8.42 13.70 -5.35
N ALA A 312 -7.86 14.38 -6.35
CA ALA A 312 -7.98 15.81 -6.58
C ALA A 312 -9.36 16.24 -7.11
N THR A 313 -10.14 15.32 -7.69
CA THR A 313 -11.52 15.58 -8.14
C THR A 313 -12.59 15.12 -7.15
N SER A 314 -12.20 14.59 -5.98
CA SER A 314 -13.12 13.91 -5.06
C SER A 314 -13.82 12.70 -5.68
N THR A 315 -13.29 12.09 -6.73
CA THR A 315 -13.92 10.93 -7.39
C THR A 315 -13.55 9.62 -6.68
N ARG A 316 -14.55 8.78 -6.41
CA ARG A 316 -14.29 7.40 -6.02
C ARG A 316 -13.98 6.59 -7.27
N CYS A 317 -12.74 6.19 -7.37
CA CYS A 317 -12.31 5.15 -8.26
C CYS A 317 -12.30 3.81 -7.51
N GLY A 318 -12.58 2.74 -8.24
CA GLY A 318 -12.38 1.36 -7.85
C GLY A 318 -10.89 0.98 -7.84
N PRO A 319 -10.61 -0.33 -7.75
CA PRO A 319 -9.23 -0.83 -7.72
C PRO A 319 -8.44 -0.39 -8.94
N VAL A 320 -7.14 -0.18 -8.74
CA VAL A 320 -6.18 0.05 -9.82
C VAL A 320 -5.61 -1.30 -10.25
N THR A 321 -5.62 -1.59 -11.54
CA THR A 321 -5.21 -2.91 -12.06
C THR A 321 -4.48 -2.80 -13.38
N GLY A 322 -3.53 -3.71 -13.62
CA GLY A 322 -2.83 -3.83 -14.91
C GLY A 322 -1.59 -2.94 -15.03
N THR A 323 -1.11 -2.78 -16.26
CA THR A 323 0.20 -2.13 -16.54
C THR A 323 0.13 -0.62 -16.67
N THR A 324 -1.03 -0.11 -17.08
CA THR A 324 -1.38 1.30 -17.01
C THR A 324 -2.26 1.43 -15.79
N ALA A 325 -1.72 1.81 -14.63
CA ALA A 325 -2.52 2.05 -13.43
C ALA A 325 -3.66 3.01 -13.81
N THR A 326 -4.82 2.41 -14.07
CA THR A 326 -6.02 3.09 -14.54
C THR A 326 -7.04 2.70 -13.51
N PRO A 327 -7.38 3.61 -12.60
CA PRO A 327 -8.36 3.34 -11.59
C PRO A 327 -9.64 2.93 -12.29
N GLN A 328 -10.15 1.74 -11.99
CA GLN A 328 -11.43 1.29 -12.53
C GLN A 328 -12.45 2.32 -12.04
N GLY A 329 -12.94 3.22 -12.90
CA GLY A 329 -13.72 4.40 -12.48
C GLY A 329 -14.92 4.09 -11.56
N PRO A 330 -15.68 5.11 -11.13
CA PRO A 330 -16.79 4.90 -10.21
C PRO A 330 -17.72 3.78 -10.70
N LYS A 331 -17.95 2.75 -9.87
CA LYS A 331 -18.96 1.73 -10.17
C LYS A 331 -20.27 2.46 -10.45
N ALA A 332 -20.78 2.35 -11.67
CA ALA A 332 -22.05 2.95 -12.05
C ALA A 332 -23.11 2.51 -11.05
N ALA A 333 -23.73 3.46 -10.35
CA ALA A 333 -24.86 3.15 -9.51
C ALA A 333 -25.94 2.55 -10.41
N THR A 334 -26.24 1.27 -10.24
CA THR A 334 -27.36 0.63 -10.93
C THR A 334 -28.61 1.36 -10.50
N ARG A 335 -29.07 2.28 -11.35
CA ARG A 335 -30.28 3.06 -11.12
C ARG A 335 -31.44 2.07 -11.17
N ARG A 336 -31.88 1.55 -10.01
CA ARG A 336 -33.14 0.82 -9.92
C ARG A 336 -34.20 1.77 -10.45
N SER A 337 -34.71 1.50 -11.65
CA SER A 337 -35.87 2.18 -12.20
C SER A 337 -37.00 1.99 -11.19
N ARG A 338 -37.36 3.05 -10.46
CA ARG A 338 -38.64 3.09 -9.75
C ARG A 338 -39.71 2.97 -10.81
N SER A 339 -40.35 1.81 -10.86
CA SER A 339 -41.56 1.62 -11.66
C SER A 339 -42.59 2.68 -11.22
N PRO A 340 -43.35 3.32 -12.14
CA PRO A 340 -44.33 4.31 -11.76
C PRO A 340 -45.38 3.65 -10.85
N ARG A 341 -45.55 4.23 -9.66
CA ARG A 341 -46.62 3.82 -8.74
C ARG A 341 -47.96 4.09 -9.44
N ARG A 342 -48.71 3.03 -9.77
CA ARG A 342 -50.12 3.14 -10.17
C ARG A 342 -50.86 3.91 -9.08
N THR A 343 -51.47 5.02 -9.47
CA THR A 343 -52.50 5.71 -8.66
C THR A 343 -53.67 4.74 -8.49
N ALA A 344 -54.04 4.45 -7.25
CA ALA A 344 -55.22 3.68 -6.93
C ALA A 344 -56.46 4.55 -7.12
N ASP A 345 -57.44 4.00 -7.84
CA ASP A 345 -58.77 4.57 -8.05
C ASP A 345 -59.51 4.81 -6.73
N HIS A 346 -60.29 5.89 -6.73
CA HIS A 346 -61.30 6.22 -5.73
C HIS A 346 -62.42 5.17 -5.75
N ASP A 347 -62.74 4.60 -4.59
CA ASP A 347 -63.96 3.81 -4.36
C ASP A 347 -64.83 4.54 -3.32
N PRO A 348 -66.07 4.96 -3.63
CA PRO A 348 -66.91 5.67 -2.70
C PRO A 348 -67.88 4.73 -1.96
N GLY A 349 -67.85 4.81 -0.63
CA GLY A 349 -69.05 4.67 0.18
C GLY A 349 -69.10 3.50 1.17
N VAL A 350 -69.18 3.84 2.46
CA VAL A 350 -70.09 3.21 3.43
C VAL A 350 -70.45 4.27 4.51
N PRO A 351 -71.71 4.37 4.99
CA PRO A 351 -72.19 5.46 5.85
C PRO A 351 -71.88 5.24 7.34
N GLN A 352 -71.76 6.35 8.09
CA GLN A 352 -71.62 6.34 9.54
C GLN A 352 -72.97 6.11 10.25
N THR A 353 -73.00 5.15 11.17
CA THR A 353 -74.03 5.01 12.20
C THR A 353 -73.51 5.52 13.55
N THR A 354 -74.31 6.38 14.15
CA THR A 354 -74.22 6.98 15.49
C THR A 354 -74.48 5.98 16.63
N THR A 355 -73.84 6.23 17.79
CA THR A 355 -74.21 5.99 19.22
C THR A 355 -72.90 5.72 19.98
N SER A 356 -72.54 6.33 21.11
CA SER A 356 -73.19 7.23 22.09
C SER A 356 -72.10 8.11 22.72
#